data_AF-A0A7S4GBK6-F1
#
_entry.id   AF-A0A7S4GBK6-F1
#
_cell.length_a   1.000
_cell.length_b   1.000
_cell.length_c   1.000
_cell.angle_alpha   90.00
_cell.angle_beta   90.00
_cell.angle_gamma   90.00
#
_symmetry.space_group_name_H-M   'P 1'
#
loop_
_entity.id
_entity.type
_entity.pdbx_description
1 polymer ?
#
loop_
_entity_poly.entity_id
_entity_poly.type
_entity_poly.pdbx_seq_one_letter_code
_entity_poly.pdbx_strand_id
1 'polypeptide(L)'
;AVCVMLEEAPKRVMDPATGKAVYDYWELAKKKVMANTQEFLSRLLNYDVENIKESVIEKIQPYIKDKNFKPSEVKNLSSALVGLCQWVIAVEKFYRANKIVKPKKEMLRQAEADSNAAMADLAVKQAALKEVDDQLAALKDDLEVNMKKKQELEE
;
A
#
# COMPACT_ATOMS: atom_id res chain seq x y z
N ALA A 1 14.93 18.52 -7.11
CA ALA A 1 14.27 17.25 -6.76
C ALA A 1 13.52 17.32 -5.43
N VAL A 2 14.21 17.47 -4.27
CA VAL A 2 13.55 17.44 -2.95
C VAL A 2 12.52 18.58 -2.76
N CYS A 3 12.82 19.82 -3.18
CA CYS A 3 11.85 20.91 -3.08
C CYS A 3 10.60 20.69 -3.97
N VAL A 4 10.74 19.91 -5.06
CA VAL A 4 9.61 19.55 -5.93
C VAL A 4 8.74 18.49 -5.25
N MET A 5 9.35 17.50 -4.57
CA MET A 5 8.65 16.51 -3.74
C MET A 5 7.86 17.19 -2.61
N LEU A 6 8.41 18.21 -1.97
CA LEU A 6 7.76 18.95 -0.89
C LEU A 6 6.71 19.97 -1.38
N GLU A 7 6.40 20.00 -2.69
CA GLU A 7 5.46 20.93 -3.32
C GLU A 7 5.73 22.42 -3.02
N GLU A 8 6.99 22.78 -2.77
CA GLU A 8 7.39 24.15 -2.46
C GLU A 8 7.45 24.99 -3.75
N ALA A 9 6.77 26.14 -3.76
CA ALA A 9 6.69 27.00 -4.94
C ALA A 9 8.05 27.66 -5.23
N PRO A 10 8.60 27.54 -6.47
CA PRO A 10 9.86 28.17 -6.81
C PRO A 10 9.76 29.70 -6.73
N LYS A 11 10.84 30.34 -6.34
CA LYS A 11 10.89 31.80 -6.32
C LYS A 11 11.23 32.30 -7.72
N ARG A 12 10.46 33.27 -8.21
CA ARG A 12 10.74 33.95 -9.48
C ARG A 12 11.92 34.89 -9.27
N VAL A 13 13.05 34.61 -9.89
CA VAL A 13 14.25 35.45 -9.87
C VAL A 13 14.56 35.91 -11.29
N MET A 14 15.15 37.09 -11.42
CA MET A 14 15.58 37.62 -12.71
C MET A 14 16.98 37.08 -12.97
N ASP A 15 17.17 36.36 -14.06
CA ASP A 15 18.47 35.84 -14.44
C ASP A 15 19.37 37.02 -14.85
N PRO A 16 20.51 37.26 -14.15
CA PRO A 16 21.39 38.39 -14.43
C PRO A 16 22.08 38.31 -15.79
N ALA A 17 22.14 37.13 -16.43
CA ALA A 17 22.77 36.95 -17.74
C ALA A 17 21.79 37.10 -18.91
N THR A 18 20.51 36.76 -18.73
CA THR A 18 19.51 36.75 -19.81
C THR A 18 18.35 37.74 -19.63
N GLY A 19 18.24 38.39 -18.47
CA GLY A 19 17.16 39.33 -18.13
C GLY A 19 15.77 38.69 -18.07
N LYS A 20 15.68 37.37 -18.25
CA LYS A 20 14.42 36.60 -18.20
C LYS A 20 14.13 36.19 -16.77
N ALA A 21 12.85 36.15 -16.42
CA ALA A 21 12.44 35.65 -15.12
C ALA A 21 12.50 34.11 -15.13
N VAL A 22 13.43 33.56 -14.35
CA VAL A 22 13.63 32.12 -14.18
C VAL A 22 13.09 31.71 -12.81
N TYR A 23 12.52 30.52 -12.73
CA TYR A 23 12.07 29.91 -11.48
C TYR A 23 13.27 29.24 -10.80
N ASP A 24 13.76 29.81 -9.71
CA ASP A 24 14.91 29.29 -8.99
C ASP A 24 14.49 28.60 -7.68
N TYR A 25 15.01 27.39 -7.50
CA TYR A 25 14.82 26.56 -6.32
C TYR A 25 16.00 26.66 -5.35
N TRP A 26 17.14 27.25 -5.75
CA TRP A 26 18.35 27.35 -4.93
C TRP A 26 18.16 28.21 -3.69
N GLU A 27 17.64 29.43 -3.85
CA GLU A 27 17.36 30.33 -2.72
C GLU A 27 16.32 29.76 -1.75
N LEU A 28 15.33 29.04 -2.29
CA LEU A 28 14.31 28.36 -1.49
C LEU A 28 14.92 27.18 -0.71
N ALA A 29 15.72 26.35 -1.38
CA ALA A 29 16.43 25.24 -0.77
C ALA A 29 17.36 25.73 0.35
N LYS A 30 18.13 26.79 0.11
CA LYS A 30 19.01 27.37 1.14
C LYS A 30 18.22 27.80 2.38
N LYS A 31 17.09 28.49 2.20
CA LYS A 31 16.28 28.99 3.31
C LYS A 31 15.46 27.91 4.02
N LYS A 32 14.92 26.92 3.30
CA LYS A 32 13.97 25.93 3.85
C LYS A 32 14.61 24.58 4.16
N VAL A 33 15.64 24.19 3.42
CA VAL A 33 16.33 22.91 3.57
C VAL A 33 17.60 23.08 4.41
N MET A 34 18.40 24.11 4.15
CA MET A 34 19.70 24.29 4.82
C MET A 34 19.64 25.14 6.10
N ALA A 35 18.72 26.10 6.20
CA ALA A 35 18.61 26.94 7.40
C ALA A 35 17.94 26.22 8.58
N ASN A 36 16.95 25.35 8.30
CA ASN A 36 16.17 24.62 9.32
C ASN A 36 16.27 23.10 9.09
N THR A 37 17.48 22.54 9.18
CA THR A 37 17.72 21.10 8.92
C THR A 37 16.84 20.17 9.75
N GLN A 38 16.60 20.49 11.03
CA GLN A 38 15.77 19.66 11.91
C GLN A 38 14.31 19.58 11.45
N GLU A 39 13.70 20.72 11.16
CA GLU A 39 12.33 20.81 10.65
C GLU A 39 12.22 20.10 9.30
N PHE A 40 13.21 20.28 8.43
CA PHE A 40 13.30 19.59 7.15
C PHE A 40 13.33 18.07 7.30
N LEU A 41 14.16 17.53 8.21
CA LEU A 41 14.21 16.09 8.49
C LEU A 41 12.88 15.57 9.05
N SER A 42 12.24 16.30 9.97
CA SER A 42 10.92 15.95 10.48
C SER A 42 9.86 15.91 9.38
N ARG A 43 9.93 16.83 8.40
CA ARG A 43 9.04 16.81 7.22
C ARG A 43 9.29 15.62 6.31
N LEU A 44 10.55 15.20 6.13
CA LEU A 44 10.85 13.99 5.35
C LEU A 44 10.37 12.71 6.05
N LEU A 45 10.49 12.65 7.38
CA LEU A 45 10.04 11.51 8.18
C LEU A 45 8.52 11.39 8.22
N ASN A 46 7.81 12.51 8.33
CA ASN A 46 6.36 12.57 8.34
C ASN A 46 5.75 12.73 6.92
N TYR A 47 6.54 12.54 5.87
CA TYR A 47 6.07 12.70 4.51
C TYR A 47 5.09 11.57 4.14
N ASP A 48 3.89 11.94 3.71
CA ASP A 48 2.88 10.99 3.27
C ASP A 48 3.24 10.41 1.90
N VAL A 49 3.92 9.26 1.93
CA VAL A 49 4.31 8.51 0.72
C VAL A 49 3.14 7.80 0.04
N GLU A 50 1.98 7.70 0.70
CA GLU A 50 0.81 6.99 0.18
C GLU A 50 -0.09 7.86 -0.69
N ASN A 51 -0.07 9.18 -0.48
CA ASN A 51 -0.93 10.16 -1.15
C ASN A 51 -0.15 11.18 -2.02
N ILE A 52 0.91 10.73 -2.69
CA ILE A 52 1.69 11.59 -3.59
C ILE A 52 0.90 11.85 -4.88
N LYS A 53 0.80 13.11 -5.31
CA LYS A 53 0.19 13.49 -6.59
C LYS A 53 1.04 13.02 -7.76
N GLU A 54 0.41 12.49 -8.81
CA GLU A 54 1.10 12.02 -10.02
C GLU A 54 1.90 13.15 -10.69
N SER A 55 1.40 14.38 -10.65
CA SER A 55 2.08 15.56 -11.16
C SER A 55 3.45 15.83 -10.50
N VAL A 56 3.62 15.46 -9.24
CA VAL A 56 4.90 15.59 -8.53
C VAL A 56 5.88 14.53 -9.03
N ILE A 57 5.41 13.29 -9.18
CA ILE A 57 6.19 12.17 -9.71
C ILE A 57 6.65 12.43 -11.15
N GLU A 58 5.78 12.97 -12.00
CA GLU A 58 6.13 13.33 -13.36
C GLU A 58 7.22 14.41 -13.43
N LYS A 59 7.15 15.43 -12.56
CA LYS A 59 8.17 16.48 -12.49
C LYS A 59 9.52 15.97 -12.00
N ILE A 60 9.56 14.94 -11.16
CA ILE A 60 10.82 14.36 -10.66
C ILE A 60 11.43 13.32 -11.62
N GLN A 61 10.63 12.70 -12.51
CA GLN A 61 11.10 11.71 -13.49
C GLN A 61 12.36 12.12 -14.26
N PRO A 62 12.46 13.32 -14.86
CA PRO A 62 13.65 13.70 -15.61
C PRO A 62 14.89 13.77 -14.73
N TYR A 63 14.75 14.18 -13.46
CA TYR A 63 15.86 14.19 -12.51
C TYR A 63 16.30 12.78 -12.14
N ILE A 64 15.38 11.84 -11.92
CA ILE A 64 15.72 10.44 -11.57
C ILE A 64 16.35 9.69 -12.75
N LYS A 65 15.94 10.00 -13.98
CA LYS A 65 16.50 9.41 -15.20
C LYS A 65 17.87 9.98 -15.57
N ASP A 66 18.23 11.15 -15.04
CA ASP A 66 19.54 11.74 -15.24
C ASP A 66 20.62 10.87 -14.59
N LYS A 67 21.70 10.61 -15.32
CA LYS A 67 22.84 9.81 -14.85
C LYS A 67 23.53 10.49 -13.67
N ASN A 68 23.45 11.81 -13.60
CA ASN A 68 24.06 12.61 -12.53
C ASN A 68 23.29 12.51 -11.21
N PHE A 69 22.06 12.00 -11.22
CA PHE A 69 21.23 11.81 -10.02
C PHE A 69 21.26 10.36 -9.52
N LYS A 70 22.47 9.79 -9.45
CA LYS A 70 22.69 8.45 -8.90
C LYS A 70 23.50 8.54 -7.61
N PRO A 71 23.20 7.71 -6.59
CA PRO A 71 23.97 7.67 -5.35
C PRO A 71 25.49 7.52 -5.57
N SER A 72 25.92 6.81 -6.61
CA SER A 72 27.32 6.64 -6.99
C SER A 72 28.00 7.94 -7.43
N GLU A 73 27.33 8.75 -8.24
CA GLU A 73 27.86 10.02 -8.76
C GLU A 73 27.83 11.09 -7.68
N VAL A 74 26.73 11.15 -6.92
CA VAL A 74 26.51 12.14 -5.87
C VAL A 74 27.41 11.90 -4.65
N LYS A 75 27.90 10.68 -4.46
CA LYS A 75 28.88 10.34 -3.41
C LYS A 75 30.16 11.17 -3.51
N ASN A 76 30.58 11.50 -4.73
CA ASN A 76 31.77 12.32 -4.97
C ASN A 76 31.56 13.80 -4.58
N LEU A 77 30.30 14.24 -4.42
CA LEU A 77 29.95 15.61 -4.08
C LEU A 77 29.72 15.80 -2.58
N SER A 78 28.90 14.94 -1.95
CA SER A 78 28.62 15.01 -0.51
C SER A 78 27.85 13.80 0.01
N SER A 79 28.17 13.33 1.22
CA SER A 79 27.46 12.24 1.90
C SER A 79 25.99 12.57 2.22
N ALA A 80 25.68 13.82 2.57
CA ALA A 80 24.31 14.25 2.86
C ALA A 80 23.42 14.22 1.60
N LEU A 81 24.00 14.53 0.43
CA LEU A 81 23.30 14.48 -0.85
C LEU A 81 22.97 13.04 -1.29
N VAL A 82 23.79 12.06 -0.90
CA VAL A 82 23.52 10.63 -1.13
C VAL A 82 22.22 10.20 -0.44
N GLY A 83 22.06 10.56 0.84
CA GLY A 83 20.86 10.22 1.61
C GLY A 83 19.58 10.80 0.99
N LEU A 84 19.64 12.07 0.55
CA LEU A 84 18.51 12.74 -0.10
C LEU A 84 18.20 12.14 -1.48
N CYS A 85 19.23 11.82 -2.27
CA CYS A 85 19.06 11.15 -3.57
C CYS A 85 18.38 9.79 -3.39
N GLN A 86 18.86 8.99 -2.43
CA GLN A 86 18.28 7.68 -2.13
C GLN A 86 16.85 7.78 -1.62
N TRP A 87 16.53 8.77 -0.79
CA TRP A 87 15.16 9.04 -0.34
C TRP A 87 14.22 9.34 -1.52
N VAL A 88 14.60 10.25 -2.43
CA VAL A 88 13.78 10.58 -3.61
C VAL A 88 13.51 9.35 -4.48
N ILE A 89 14.54 8.52 -4.71
CA ILE A 89 14.42 7.28 -5.50
C ILE A 89 13.51 6.27 -4.78
N ALA A 90 13.66 6.12 -3.46
CA ALA A 90 12.85 5.19 -2.68
C ALA A 90 11.37 5.58 -2.71
N VAL A 91 11.07 6.87 -2.56
CA VAL A 91 9.71 7.40 -2.61
C VAL A 91 9.06 7.18 -3.98
N GLU A 92 9.80 7.42 -5.07
CA GLU A 92 9.28 7.17 -6.43
C GLU A 92 8.99 5.68 -6.70
N LYS A 93 9.89 4.79 -6.27
CA LYS A 93 9.68 3.35 -6.39
C LYS A 93 8.49 2.88 -5.55
N PHE A 94 8.38 3.39 -4.33
CA PHE A 94 7.25 3.10 -3.45
C PHE A 94 5.94 3.54 -4.10
N TYR A 95 5.86 4.75 -4.65
CA TYR A 95 4.68 5.23 -5.35
C TYR A 95 4.24 4.28 -6.48
N ARG A 96 5.18 3.86 -7.34
CA ARG A 96 4.89 2.91 -8.42
C ARG A 96 4.39 1.57 -7.91
N ALA A 97 5.04 1.02 -6.88
CA ALA A 97 4.62 -0.22 -6.27
C ALA A 97 3.23 -0.08 -5.62
N ASN A 98 2.98 1.01 -4.90
CA ASN A 98 1.72 1.26 -4.21
C ASN A 98 0.55 1.42 -5.18
N LYS A 99 0.76 2.04 -6.35
CA LYS A 99 -0.24 2.13 -7.43
C LYS A 99 -0.72 0.74 -7.90
N ILE A 100 0.16 -0.25 -7.90
CA ILE A 100 -0.14 -1.64 -8.28
C ILE A 100 -0.70 -2.44 -7.10
N VAL A 101 -0.21 -2.18 -5.89
CA VAL A 101 -0.55 -2.94 -4.69
C VAL A 101 -1.89 -2.51 -4.09
N LYS A 102 -2.26 -1.22 -4.12
CA LYS A 102 -3.55 -0.72 -3.61
C LYS A 102 -4.77 -1.48 -4.18
N PRO A 103 -4.94 -1.62 -5.51
CA PRO A 103 -6.09 -2.36 -6.04
C PRO A 103 -6.04 -3.84 -5.67
N LYS A 104 -4.85 -4.45 -5.64
CA LYS A 104 -4.69 -5.86 -5.26
C LYS A 104 -5.05 -6.13 -3.80
N LYS A 105 -4.68 -5.23 -2.89
CA LYS A 105 -5.05 -5.32 -1.47
C LYS A 105 -6.57 -5.17 -1.29
N GLU A 106 -7.20 -4.28 -2.02
CA GLU A 106 -8.66 -4.13 -1.94
C GLU A 106 -9.40 -5.34 -2.51
N MET A 107 -8.96 -5.87 -3.65
CA MET A 107 -9.51 -7.12 -4.20
C MET A 107 -9.31 -8.30 -3.24
N LEU A 108 -8.14 -8.40 -2.59
CA LEU A 108 -7.89 -9.43 -1.60
C LEU A 108 -8.86 -9.31 -0.41
N ARG A 109 -9.04 -8.10 0.13
CA ARG A 109 -9.97 -7.85 1.23
C ARG A 109 -11.40 -8.26 0.89
N GLN A 110 -11.85 -8.01 -0.33
CA GLN A 110 -13.17 -8.40 -0.81
C GLN A 110 -13.28 -9.93 -0.93
N ALA A 111 -12.32 -10.58 -1.58
CA ALA A 111 -12.32 -12.03 -1.73
C ALA A 111 -12.22 -12.77 -0.38
N GLU A 112 -11.45 -12.26 0.57
CA GLU A 112 -11.38 -12.78 1.93
C GLU A 112 -12.72 -12.63 2.67
N ALA A 113 -13.41 -11.50 2.50
CA ALA A 113 -14.74 -11.29 3.07
C ALA A 113 -15.76 -12.28 2.49
N ASP A 114 -15.77 -12.47 1.16
CA ASP A 114 -16.66 -13.41 0.48
C ASP A 114 -16.36 -14.86 0.88
N SER A 115 -15.08 -15.23 0.96
CA SER A 115 -14.64 -16.56 1.39
C SER A 115 -15.08 -16.85 2.83
N ASN A 116 -14.89 -15.89 3.74
CA ASN A 116 -15.32 -16.02 5.13
C ASN A 116 -16.84 -16.16 5.25
N ALA A 117 -17.61 -15.41 4.46
CA ALA A 117 -19.06 -15.53 4.41
C ALA A 117 -19.50 -16.92 3.90
N ALA A 118 -18.88 -17.42 2.83
CA ALA A 118 -19.17 -18.74 2.29
C ALA A 118 -18.80 -19.88 3.25
N MET A 119 -17.66 -19.78 3.94
CA MET A 119 -17.26 -20.75 4.96
C MET A 119 -18.23 -20.76 6.14
N ALA A 120 -18.75 -19.60 6.55
CA ALA A 120 -19.77 -19.51 7.60
C ALA A 120 -21.08 -20.19 7.20
N ASP A 121 -21.58 -19.94 5.98
CA ASP A 121 -22.79 -20.58 5.46
C ASP A 121 -22.63 -22.11 5.32
N LEU A 122 -21.46 -22.55 4.84
CA LEU A 122 -21.13 -23.97 4.73
C LEU A 122 -21.12 -24.65 6.10
N ALA A 123 -20.56 -24.01 7.13
CA ALA A 123 -20.55 -24.55 8.49
C ALA A 123 -21.98 -24.73 9.04
N VAL A 124 -22.88 -23.76 8.78
CA VAL A 124 -24.30 -23.86 9.17
C VAL A 124 -24.99 -25.02 8.48
N LYS A 125 -24.80 -25.16 7.16
CA LYS A 125 -25.40 -26.27 6.39
C LYS A 125 -24.88 -27.63 6.81
N GLN A 126 -23.57 -27.74 7.09
CA GLN A 126 -22.97 -28.98 7.57
C GLN A 126 -23.50 -29.37 8.96
N ALA A 127 -23.70 -28.40 9.86
CA ALA A 127 -24.30 -28.66 11.16
C ALA A 127 -25.75 -29.16 11.03
N ALA A 128 -26.56 -28.53 10.18
CA ALA A 128 -27.93 -28.95 9.92
C ALA A 128 -28.00 -30.35 9.28
N LEU A 129 -27.11 -30.65 8.33
CA LEU A 129 -27.05 -31.98 7.70
C LEU A 129 -26.70 -33.06 8.73
N LYS A 130 -25.73 -32.77 9.61
CA LYS A 130 -25.35 -33.68 10.68
C LYS A 130 -26.53 -33.98 11.62
N GLU A 131 -27.32 -32.97 11.98
CA GLU A 131 -28.50 -33.16 12.80
C GLU A 131 -29.53 -34.09 12.14
N VAL A 132 -29.78 -33.91 10.84
CA VAL A 132 -30.70 -34.78 10.08
C VAL A 132 -30.16 -36.21 9.97
N ASP A 133 -28.86 -36.38 9.72
CA ASP A 133 -28.24 -37.71 9.67
C ASP A 133 -28.33 -38.42 11.03
N ASP A 134 -28.09 -37.71 12.12
CA ASP A 134 -28.19 -38.23 13.49
C ASP A 134 -29.65 -38.64 13.81
N GLN A 135 -30.66 -37.85 13.38
CA GLN A 135 -32.08 -38.20 13.51
C GLN A 135 -32.49 -39.42 12.67
N LEU A 136 -31.99 -39.51 11.44
CA LEU A 136 -32.29 -40.64 10.56
C LEU A 136 -31.69 -41.95 11.10
N ALA A 137 -30.49 -41.88 11.67
CA ALA A 137 -29.86 -43.03 12.33
C ALA A 137 -30.72 -43.51 13.52
N ALA A 138 -31.14 -42.60 14.40
CA ALA A 138 -31.99 -42.93 15.54
C ALA A 138 -33.33 -43.57 15.11
N LEU A 139 -33.98 -43.01 14.07
CA LEU A 139 -35.25 -43.55 13.57
C LEU A 139 -35.10 -44.93 12.93
N LYS A 140 -33.97 -45.19 12.25
CA LYS A 140 -33.66 -46.52 11.70
C LYS A 140 -33.46 -47.55 12.82
N ASP A 141 -32.71 -47.19 13.86
CA ASP A 141 -32.50 -48.06 15.02
C ASP A 141 -33.83 -48.38 15.72
N ASP A 142 -34.68 -47.37 15.95
CA ASP A 142 -36.00 -47.55 16.55
C ASP A 142 -36.91 -48.46 15.71
N LEU A 143 -36.89 -48.29 14.38
CA LEU A 143 -37.68 -49.10 13.47
C LEU A 143 -37.21 -50.57 13.49
N GLU A 144 -35.91 -50.81 13.54
CA GLU A 144 -35.35 -52.16 13.62
C GLU A 144 -35.72 -52.86 14.95
N VAL A 145 -35.65 -52.12 16.07
CA VAL A 145 -36.08 -52.61 17.39
C VAL A 145 -37.57 -52.94 17.41
N ASN A 146 -38.42 -52.07 16.85
CA ASN A 146 -39.86 -52.30 16.79
C ASN A 146 -40.23 -53.45 15.85
N MET A 147 -39.53 -53.60 14.72
CA MET A 147 -39.73 -54.74 13.82
C MET A 147 -39.39 -56.07 14.50
N LYS A 148 -38.28 -56.14 15.25
CA LYS A 148 -37.93 -57.34 16.03
C LYS A 148 -38.99 -57.69 17.06
N LYS A 149 -39.43 -56.70 17.85
CA LYS A 149 -40.52 -56.90 18.84
C LYS A 149 -41.81 -57.37 18.20
N LYS A 150 -42.15 -56.84 17.02
CA LYS A 150 -43.36 -57.25 16.30
C LYS A 150 -43.26 -58.71 15.85
N GLN A 151 -42.12 -59.13 15.30
CA GLN A 151 -41.88 -60.53 14.93
C GLN A 151 -41.98 -61.46 16.14
N GLU A 152 -41.38 -61.10 17.27
CA GLU A 152 -41.45 -61.88 18.52
C GLU A 152 -42.88 -62.03 19.07
N LEU A 153 -43.79 -61.09 18.77
CA LEU A 153 -45.19 -61.14 19.21
C LEU A 153 -46.12 -61.85 18.21
N GLU A 154 -45.71 -61.99 16.96
CA GLU A 154 -46.46 -62.67 15.90
C GLU A 154 -46.11 -64.17 15.76
N GLU A 155 -45.00 -64.62 16.37
CA GLU A 155 -44.68 -66.04 16.64
C GLU A 155 -45.32 -66.56 17.95
#